data_AF-A0A4R5JYF2-F1
#
_entry.id   AF-A0A4R5JYF2-F1
#
_cell.length_a   1.000
_cell.length_b   1.000
_cell.length_c   1.000
_cell.angle_alpha   90.00
_cell.angle_beta   90.00
_cell.angle_gamma   90.00
#
_symmetry.space_group_name_H-M   'P 1'
#
loop_
_entity.id
_entity.type
_entity.pdbx_description
1 polymer ?
#
loop_
_entity_poly.entity_id
_entity_poly.type
_entity_poly.pdbx_seq_one_letter_code
_entity_poly.pdbx_strand_id
1 'polypeptide(L)' 'FAALKDPVSREYYDRKRAEGKRHNQALIALARRRCDVLFAMLRDGVLYEAPQIKAA' A
#
# COMPACT_ATOMS: atom_id res chain seq x y z
N PHE A 1 12.08 6.04 -1.43
CA PHE A 1 11.03 5.40 -2.25
C PHE A 1 9.84 6.34 -2.35
N ALA A 2 9.35 6.69 -3.55
CA ALA A 2 8.27 7.68 -3.73
C ALA A 2 6.95 7.27 -3.05
N ALA A 3 6.64 5.97 -3.00
CA ALA A 3 5.43 5.44 -2.37
C ALA A 3 5.35 5.69 -0.85
N LEU A 4 6.48 5.92 -0.17
CA LEU A 4 6.49 6.18 1.28
C LEU A 4 6.14 7.63 1.64
N LYS A 5 5.93 8.50 0.64
CA LYS A 5 5.40 9.86 0.86
C LYS A 5 3.89 9.85 1.11
N ASP A 6 3.19 8.80 0.65
CA ASP A 6 1.79 8.58 0.93
C ASP A 6 1.64 7.95 2.34
N PRO A 7 0.85 8.56 3.24
CA PRO A 7 0.76 8.11 4.63
C PRO A 7 0.15 6.69 4.75
N VAL A 8 -0.80 6.31 3.90
CA VAL A 8 -1.40 4.96 3.90
C VAL A 8 -0.37 3.90 3.53
N SER A 9 0.43 4.20 2.51
CA SER A 9 1.52 3.33 2.05
C SER A 9 2.62 3.22 3.09
N ARG A 10 2.89 4.30 3.83
CA ARG A 10 3.86 4.34 4.93
C ARG A 10 3.42 3.48 6.11
N GLU A 11 2.19 3.64 6.59
CA GLU A 11 1.64 2.82 7.67
C GLU A 11 1.64 1.32 7.31
N TYR A 12 1.25 0.98 6.09
CA TYR A 12 1.28 -0.41 5.65
C TYR A 12 2.70 -0.97 5.65
N TYR A 13 3.67 -0.20 5.14
CA TYR A 13 5.07 -0.57 5.15
C TYR A 13 5.61 -0.74 6.59
N ASP A 14 5.30 0.19 7.48
CA ASP A 14 5.75 0.16 8.87
C ASP A 14 5.12 -1.01 9.63
N ARG A 15 3.84 -1.32 9.39
CA ARG A 15 3.20 -2.55 9.89
C ARG A 15 3.91 -3.80 9.40
N LYS A 16 4.27 -3.87 8.11
CA LYS A 16 5.04 -5.01 7.57
C LYS A 16 6.44 -5.10 8.16
N ARG A 17 7.06 -3.99 8.53
CA ARG A 17 8.34 -3.98 9.27
C ARG A 17 8.17 -4.45 10.71
N ALA A 18 7.09 -4.05 11.39
CA ALA A 18 6.74 -4.48 12.74
C ALA A 18 6.41 -5.99 12.81
N GLU A 19 5.85 -6.56 11.74
CA GLU A 19 5.66 -8.02 11.57
C GLU A 19 7.00 -8.80 11.44
N GLY A 20 8.16 -8.16 11.60
CA GLY A 20 9.48 -8.80 11.50
C GLY A 20 9.98 -8.99 10.07
N LYS A 21 9.28 -8.48 9.05
CA LYS A 21 9.70 -8.64 7.65
C LYS A 21 10.92 -7.76 7.35
N ARG A 22 11.83 -8.30 6.56
CA ARG A 22 12.99 -7.54 6.04
C ARG A 22 12.48 -6.40 5.15
N HIS A 23 13.26 -5.33 5.04
CA HIS A 23 12.95 -4.16 4.21
C HIS A 23 12.43 -4.53 2.81
N ASN A 24 13.14 -5.40 2.10
CA ASN A 24 12.77 -5.82 0.74
C ASN A 24 11.43 -6.56 0.72
N GLN A 25 11.14 -7.39 1.73
CA GLN A 25 9.86 -8.10 1.82
C GLN A 25 8.70 -7.14 2.08
N ALA A 26 8.91 -6.12 2.93
CA ALA A 26 7.93 -5.07 3.16
C ALA A 26 7.66 -4.24 1.90
N LEU A 27 8.70 -3.90 1.13
CA LEU A 27 8.55 -3.21 -0.16
C LEU A 27 7.82 -4.05 -1.20
N ILE A 28 8.16 -5.33 -1.36
CA ILE A 28 7.47 -6.24 -2.29
C ILE A 28 6.00 -6.38 -1.91
N ALA A 29 5.70 -6.52 -0.61
CA ALA A 29 4.32 -6.60 -0.13
C ALA A 29 3.53 -5.30 -0.41
N LEU A 30 4.18 -4.14 -0.27
CA LEU A 30 3.58 -2.84 -0.61
C LEU A 30 3.34 -2.73 -2.13
N ALA A 31 4.31 -3.13 -2.96
CA ALA A 31 4.18 -3.11 -4.41
C ALA A 31 3.02 -3.99 -4.89
N ARG A 32 2.90 -5.22 -4.37
CA ARG A 32 1.80 -6.14 -4.67
C ARG A 32 0.44 -5.53 -4.35
N ARG A 33 0.29 -4.96 -3.15
CA ARG A 33 -0.95 -4.28 -2.75
C ARG A 33 -1.34 -3.15 -3.72
N ARG A 34 -0.36 -2.40 -4.25
CA ARG A 34 -0.64 -1.34 -5.23
C ARG A 34 -1.03 -1.90 -6.59
N CYS A 35 -0.42 -3.00 -7.02
CA CYS A 35 -0.85 -3.71 -8.22
C CYS A 35 -2.28 -4.25 -8.09
N ASP A 36 -2.66 -4.76 -6.92
CA ASP A 36 -4.03 -5.25 -6.68
C ASP A 36 -5.06 -4.11 -6.80
N VAL A 37 -4.73 -2.91 -6.30
CA VAL A 37 -5.58 -1.72 -6.47
C VAL A 37 -5.71 -1.33 -7.95
N LEU A 38 -4.60 -1.28 -8.68
CA LEU A 38 -4.64 -1.00 -10.12
C LEU A 38 -5.46 -2.04 -10.89
N PHE A 39 -5.32 -3.31 -10.53
CA PHE A 39 -6.11 -4.39 -11.12
C PHE A 39 -7.60 -4.21 -10.82
N ALA A 40 -7.98 -3.90 -9.58
CA ALA A 40 -9.36 -3.63 -9.21
C ALA A 40 -9.94 -2.41 -9.97
N MET A 41 -9.17 -1.33 -10.09
CA MET A 41 -9.58 -0.14 -10.86
C MET A 41 -9.86 -0.48 -12.32
N LEU A 42 -8.96 -1.24 -12.96
CA LEU A 42 -9.12 -1.65 -14.36
C LEU A 42 -10.28 -2.63 -14.55
N ARG A 43 -10.48 -3.55 -13.60
CA ARG A 43 -11.57 -4.53 -13.63
C ARG A 43 -12.94 -3.85 -13.48
N ASP A 44 -13.06 -2.92 -12.54
CA ASP A 44 -14.33 -2.31 -12.16
C ASP A 44 -14.60 -1.00 -12.94
N GLY A 45 -13.64 -0.53 -13.74
CA GLY A 45 -13.75 0.70 -14.52
C GLY A 45 -13.81 1.96 -13.65
N VAL A 46 -13.29 1.89 -12.42
CA VAL A 46 -13.37 2.97 -11.43
C VAL A 46 -12.05 3.73 -11.32
N LEU A 47 -12.16 5.01 -10.95
CA LEU A 47 -10.99 5.83 -10.65
C LEU A 47 -10.38 5.45 -9.30
N TYR A 48 -9.13 5.85 -9.08
CA TYR A 48 -8.45 5.60 -7.83
C TYR A 48 -9.12 6.39 -6.70
N GLU A 49 -9.62 5.69 -5.70
CA GLU A 49 -10.07 6.27 -4.45
C GLU A 49 -8.99 6.11 -3.39
N ALA A 50 -8.49 7.24 -2.87
CA ALA A 50 -7.49 7.23 -1.83
C ALA A 50 -8.09 6.57 -0.56
N PRO A 51 -7.46 5.50 -0.01
CA PRO A 51 -7.96 4.87 1.19
C PRO A 51 -7.96 5.90 2.32
N GLN A 52 -9.13 6.17 2.89
CA GLN A 52 -9.23 7.05 4.05
C GLN A 52 -8.49 6.38 5.23
N ILE A 53 -7.43 7.02 5.73
CA ILE A 53 -6.87 6.63 7.03
C ILE A 53 -7.96 6.97 8.04
N LYS A 54 -8.62 5.96 8.61
CA LYS A 54 -9.51 6.17 9.74
C LYS A 54 -8.65 6.69 10.89
N ALA A 55 -8.74 7.99 11.17
CA ALA A 55 -8.24 8.54 12.42
C ALA A 55 -9.00 7.83 13.56
N ALA A 56 -8.26 7.12 14.40
CA ALA A 56 -8.76 6.50 15.61
C ALA A 56 -8.94 7.56 16.71
#